data_AF-A0A2D4IQ39-F1
#
_entry.id   AF-A0A2D4IQ39-F1
#
_cell.length_a   1.000
_cell.length_b   1.000
_cell.length_c   1.000
_cell.angle_alpha   90.00
_cell.angle_beta   90.00
_cell.angle_gamma   90.00
#
_symmetry.space_group_name_H-M   'P 1'
#
loop_
_entity.id
_entity.type
_entity.pdbx_description
1 polymer ?
#
loop_
_entity_poly.entity_id
_entity_poly.type
_entity_poly.pdbx_seq_one_letter_code
_entity_poly.pdbx_strand_id
1 'polypeptide(L)'
;MLKSFHIPADTFITFMMTLEDHYHADVAYHNNIHAADVAQSTHVLLSMPALEAVFTDLEILAAIFAAAIHDVDHPGVSNQFLINTNSELALMYNDASVLENHHLAVGFKLLQEENCDIFQNLSKKQRQMLRKMAIDMVLATDMSKHMNLLADLKTMVETKKVTSLGVLLLDNYSDRIQVLQNIVHCADLSNPTKPLELYRQWTDRIMIEFFHQGDREREKGMEISPMCDKHSASIEKSQVGFIDYIAHPLWETWADLVHPDAQEILDTLEDNREWYQSMIPHSPSPPPDASDLEKSGGGDKFKFQLTLEEEDGEESDIEPEIESPLEEDNSESKTLGTTDDSESANEPLPSPTDKLGSPHRNALIKQKGVLNFDIQRTLSQTESGSIADPAELARRESLTDAQSCLDMEGNITFLPLGT
;
A
#
# COMPACT_ATOMS: atom_id res chain seq x y z
N MET A 1 18.11 -9.37 -1.13
CA MET A 1 18.26 -8.21 -0.22
C MET A 1 19.65 -8.12 0.40
N LEU A 2 19.90 -8.47 1.69
CA LEU A 2 21.22 -8.22 2.34
C LEU A 2 22.44 -8.62 1.49
N LYS A 3 22.46 -9.84 0.95
CA LYS A 3 23.52 -10.32 0.04
C LYS A 3 23.51 -9.62 -1.33
N SER A 4 22.33 -9.45 -1.95
CA SER A 4 22.17 -8.80 -3.26
C SER A 4 22.76 -7.38 -3.29
N PHE A 5 22.57 -6.64 -2.20
CA PHE A 5 22.90 -5.22 -2.09
C PHE A 5 24.09 -4.93 -1.16
N HIS A 6 24.79 -5.98 -0.71
CA HIS A 6 25.98 -5.89 0.13
C HIS A 6 25.74 -5.06 1.41
N ILE A 7 24.54 -5.19 2.01
CA ILE A 7 24.17 -4.50 3.25
C ILE A 7 24.84 -5.24 4.42
N PRO A 8 25.70 -4.58 5.24
CA PRO A 8 26.26 -5.20 6.43
C PRO A 8 25.16 -5.55 7.43
N ALA A 9 25.28 -6.70 8.09
CA ALA A 9 24.23 -7.19 9.00
C ALA A 9 24.12 -6.33 10.27
N ASP A 10 25.24 -5.77 10.72
CA ASP A 10 25.31 -4.80 11.81
C ASP A 10 24.67 -3.47 11.40
N THR A 11 25.02 -2.88 10.24
CA THR A 11 24.36 -1.66 9.72
C THR A 11 22.85 -1.85 9.58
N PHE A 12 22.40 -3.02 9.11
CA PHE A 12 20.98 -3.33 9.02
C PHE A 12 20.30 -3.39 10.37
N ILE A 13 20.90 -4.05 11.37
CA ILE A 13 20.34 -4.11 12.73
C ILE A 13 20.32 -2.71 13.37
N THR A 14 21.40 -1.93 13.25
CA THR A 14 21.46 -0.57 13.79
C THR A 14 20.39 0.33 13.16
N PHE A 15 20.25 0.33 11.83
CA PHE A 15 19.18 1.09 11.17
C PHE A 15 17.79 0.64 11.61
N MET A 16 17.49 -0.67 11.62
CA MET A 16 16.16 -1.16 11.99
C MET A 16 15.80 -0.86 13.44
N MET A 17 16.77 -0.93 14.38
CA MET A 17 16.54 -0.54 15.77
C MET A 17 16.33 0.97 15.90
N THR A 18 17.13 1.80 15.22
CA THR A 18 16.94 3.25 15.22
C THR A 18 15.61 3.67 14.59
N LEU A 19 15.15 2.95 13.56
CA LEU A 19 13.82 3.14 12.95
C LEU A 19 12.69 2.74 13.92
N GLU A 20 12.81 1.58 14.57
CA GLU A 20 11.85 1.10 15.57
C GLU A 20 11.76 2.05 16.78
N ASP A 21 12.88 2.59 17.26
CA ASP A 21 12.94 3.59 18.35
C ASP A 21 12.25 4.93 17.99
N HIS A 22 11.97 5.21 16.71
CA HIS A 22 11.22 6.40 16.26
C HIS A 22 9.72 6.13 16.03
N TYR A 23 9.23 4.91 16.27
CA TYR A 23 7.79 4.64 16.36
C TYR A 23 7.30 4.84 17.80
N HIS A 24 6.22 5.61 17.98
CA HIS A 24 5.81 6.05 19.31
C HIS A 24 5.12 4.93 20.09
N ALA A 25 5.74 4.50 21.19
CA ALA A 25 5.26 3.35 21.99
C ALA A 25 3.97 3.64 22.81
N ASP A 26 3.54 4.90 22.90
CA ASP A 26 2.26 5.34 23.48
C ASP A 26 1.14 5.57 22.43
N VAL A 27 1.47 5.46 21.14
CA VAL A 27 0.50 5.47 20.02
C VAL A 27 -0.03 4.05 19.82
N ALA A 28 -1.36 3.88 19.74
CA ALA A 28 -2.00 2.59 19.98
C ALA A 28 -2.04 1.67 18.74
N TYR A 29 -2.18 2.26 17.55
CA TYR A 29 -2.21 1.59 16.26
C TYR A 29 -0.95 1.90 15.45
N HIS A 30 -0.70 3.15 15.06
CA HIS A 30 0.40 3.56 14.16
C HIS A 30 1.76 3.56 14.90
N ASN A 31 2.25 2.35 15.21
CA ASN A 31 3.49 2.07 15.92
C ASN A 31 4.29 0.97 15.22
N ASN A 32 5.42 0.57 15.81
CA ASN A 32 6.33 -0.44 15.25
C ASN A 32 5.66 -1.79 14.93
N ILE A 33 4.59 -2.16 15.65
CA ILE A 33 3.86 -3.41 15.40
C ILE A 33 3.04 -3.29 14.11
N HIS A 34 2.43 -2.14 13.85
CA HIS A 34 1.71 -1.89 12.59
C HIS A 34 2.68 -1.84 11.41
N ALA A 35 3.77 -1.07 11.52
CA ALA A 35 4.83 -1.04 10.50
C ALA A 35 5.41 -2.44 10.19
N ALA A 36 5.54 -3.31 11.19
CA ALA A 36 5.93 -4.70 11.01
C ALA A 36 4.86 -5.55 10.27
N ASP A 37 3.57 -5.36 10.55
CA ASP A 37 2.48 -6.05 9.84
C ASP A 37 2.36 -5.58 8.38
N VAL A 38 2.49 -4.28 8.10
CA VAL A 38 2.49 -3.72 6.73
C VAL A 38 3.72 -4.18 5.95
N ALA A 39 4.92 -4.18 6.55
CA ALA A 39 6.13 -4.69 5.91
C ALA A 39 6.07 -6.22 5.64
N GLN A 40 5.48 -6.99 6.56
CA GLN A 40 5.27 -8.43 6.39
C GLN A 40 4.21 -8.73 5.32
N SER A 41 3.09 -8.00 5.33
CA SER A 41 2.01 -8.12 4.35
C SER A 41 2.49 -7.73 2.94
N THR A 42 3.26 -6.64 2.83
CA THR A 42 3.96 -6.22 1.59
C THR A 42 4.87 -7.34 1.07
N HIS A 43 5.63 -8.01 1.94
CA HIS A 43 6.48 -9.14 1.52
C HIS A 43 5.65 -10.33 0.99
N VAL A 44 4.50 -10.64 1.60
CA VAL A 44 3.61 -11.71 1.12
C VAL A 44 3.00 -11.36 -0.24
N LEU A 45 2.49 -10.14 -0.42
CA LEU A 45 1.92 -9.67 -1.69
C LEU A 45 2.95 -9.68 -2.83
N LEU A 46 4.18 -9.21 -2.57
CA LEU A 46 5.31 -9.30 -3.51
C LEU A 46 5.75 -10.74 -3.86
N SER A 47 5.19 -11.75 -3.16
CA SER A 47 5.48 -13.18 -3.37
C SER A 47 4.34 -13.93 -4.07
N MET A 48 3.28 -13.24 -4.52
CA MET A 48 2.14 -13.85 -5.24
C MET A 48 2.57 -14.38 -6.63
N PRO A 49 2.15 -15.61 -7.02
CA PRO A 49 2.47 -16.21 -8.34
C PRO A 49 2.25 -15.32 -9.57
N ALA A 50 1.16 -14.55 -9.63
CA ALA A 50 0.85 -13.61 -10.71
C ALA A 50 1.91 -12.50 -10.87
N LEU A 51 2.73 -12.27 -9.85
CA LEU A 51 3.81 -11.29 -9.79
C LEU A 51 5.21 -11.96 -9.85
N GLU A 52 5.31 -13.28 -10.09
CA GLU A 52 6.59 -13.99 -10.14
C GLU A 52 7.53 -13.38 -11.19
N ALA A 53 8.72 -12.95 -10.74
CA ALA A 53 9.74 -12.27 -11.55
C ALA A 53 9.29 -10.97 -12.26
N VAL A 54 8.13 -10.40 -11.90
CA VAL A 54 7.68 -9.09 -12.41
C VAL A 54 8.60 -7.98 -11.88
N PHE A 55 8.86 -7.96 -10.57
CA PHE A 55 9.66 -6.92 -9.91
C PHE A 55 11.14 -7.30 -9.79
N THR A 56 12.01 -6.30 -9.92
CA THR A 56 13.45 -6.44 -9.67
C THR A 56 13.77 -6.42 -8.18
N ASP A 57 14.93 -6.96 -7.81
CA ASP A 57 15.48 -6.89 -6.45
C ASP A 57 15.44 -5.46 -5.86
N LEU A 58 15.55 -4.40 -6.69
CA LEU A 58 15.58 -3.00 -6.23
C LEU A 58 14.17 -2.44 -5.95
N GLU A 59 13.18 -2.83 -6.74
CA GLU A 59 11.76 -2.50 -6.51
C GLU A 59 11.25 -3.22 -5.25
N ILE A 60 11.58 -4.50 -5.09
CA ILE A 60 11.25 -5.30 -3.90
C ILE A 60 11.92 -4.69 -2.65
N LEU A 61 13.19 -4.27 -2.74
CA LEU A 61 13.85 -3.55 -1.64
C LEU A 61 13.16 -2.22 -1.32
N ALA A 62 12.76 -1.45 -2.34
CA ALA A 62 12.12 -0.15 -2.16
C ALA A 62 10.73 -0.28 -1.52
N ALA A 63 9.94 -1.29 -1.89
CA ALA A 63 8.60 -1.51 -1.33
C ALA A 63 8.65 -1.99 0.12
N ILE A 64 9.52 -2.94 0.45
CA ILE A 64 9.72 -3.38 1.84
C ILE A 64 10.31 -2.25 2.70
N PHE A 65 11.17 -1.40 2.14
CA PHE A 65 11.67 -0.20 2.83
C PHE A 65 10.56 0.83 3.04
N ALA A 66 9.75 1.14 2.02
CA ALA A 66 8.63 2.07 2.12
C ALA A 66 7.65 1.63 3.22
N ALA A 67 7.18 0.37 3.17
CA ALA A 67 6.30 -0.20 4.18
C ALA A 67 6.88 -0.15 5.60
N ALA A 68 8.20 -0.31 5.76
CA ALA A 68 8.86 -0.22 7.06
C ALA A 68 9.01 1.22 7.60
N ILE A 69 8.95 2.25 6.75
CA ILE A 69 9.07 3.66 7.17
C ILE A 69 7.75 4.46 7.06
N HIS A 70 6.67 3.90 6.51
CA HIS A 70 5.53 4.68 6.03
C HIS A 70 4.82 5.55 7.08
N ASP A 71 4.98 5.20 8.36
CA ASP A 71 4.36 5.81 9.55
C ASP A 71 5.38 6.30 10.61
N VAL A 72 6.68 6.34 10.30
CA VAL A 72 7.70 6.61 11.34
C VAL A 72 7.54 8.02 11.93
N ASP A 73 7.54 8.14 13.26
CA ASP A 73 7.26 9.38 14.01
C ASP A 73 5.78 9.85 13.94
N HIS A 74 4.81 8.95 13.66
CA HIS A 74 3.37 9.27 13.67
C HIS A 74 2.86 9.67 15.08
N PRO A 75 2.24 10.87 15.25
CA PRO A 75 1.91 11.47 16.55
C PRO A 75 0.57 11.00 17.16
N GLY A 76 -0.06 9.99 16.55
CA GLY A 76 -1.35 9.44 16.98
C GLY A 76 -2.56 10.36 16.72
N VAL A 77 -2.49 11.18 15.67
CA VAL A 77 -3.55 12.11 15.21
C VAL A 77 -3.45 12.34 13.71
N SER A 78 -4.58 12.55 13.03
CA SER A 78 -4.66 12.69 11.57
C SER A 78 -4.08 14.00 11.00
N ASN A 79 -3.80 14.01 9.69
CA ASN A 79 -3.44 15.21 8.91
C ASN A 79 -4.40 16.39 9.22
N GLN A 80 -5.72 16.16 9.20
CA GLN A 80 -6.72 17.20 9.52
C GLN A 80 -6.55 17.81 10.91
N PHE A 81 -6.19 17.02 11.93
CA PHE A 81 -5.93 17.54 13.28
C PHE A 81 -4.67 18.42 13.30
N LEU A 82 -3.62 18.02 12.57
CA LEU A 82 -2.38 18.80 12.45
C LEU A 82 -2.60 20.15 11.74
N ILE A 83 -3.45 20.17 10.71
CA ILE A 83 -3.87 21.37 9.98
C ILE A 83 -4.74 22.26 10.88
N ASN A 84 -5.85 21.72 11.41
CA ASN A 84 -6.80 22.45 12.25
C ASN A 84 -6.15 23.03 13.52
N THR A 85 -5.04 22.45 14.00
CA THR A 85 -4.28 22.96 15.15
C THR A 85 -3.09 23.86 14.80
N ASN A 86 -2.87 24.16 13.51
CA ASN A 86 -1.76 24.98 13.00
C ASN A 86 -0.38 24.46 13.48
N SER A 87 -0.19 23.14 13.40
CA SER A 87 1.04 22.48 13.87
C SER A 87 2.26 22.83 13.03
N GLU A 88 3.46 22.69 13.60
CA GLU A 88 4.72 22.95 12.89
C GLU A 88 4.92 22.02 11.68
N LEU A 89 4.37 20.79 11.71
CA LEU A 89 4.39 19.89 10.55
C LEU A 89 3.48 20.38 9.42
N ALA A 90 2.24 20.76 9.74
CA ALA A 90 1.29 21.27 8.75
C ALA A 90 1.81 22.55 8.06
N LEU A 91 2.36 23.47 8.86
CA LEU A 91 3.02 24.69 8.35
C LEU A 91 4.30 24.41 7.55
N MET A 92 5.00 23.29 7.79
CA MET A 92 6.21 22.91 7.05
C MET A 92 5.89 22.24 5.70
N TYR A 93 4.83 21.43 5.64
CA TYR A 93 4.42 20.72 4.44
C TYR A 93 3.31 21.43 3.64
N ASN A 94 2.79 22.57 4.14
CA ASN A 94 1.76 23.40 3.52
C ASN A 94 0.43 22.63 3.38
N ASP A 95 0.03 21.98 4.47
CA ASP A 95 -1.20 21.21 4.64
C ASP A 95 -1.38 19.97 3.72
N ALA A 96 -0.58 19.79 2.66
CA ALA A 96 -0.62 18.64 1.75
C ALA A 96 0.20 17.44 2.24
N SER A 97 -0.45 16.26 2.40
CA SER A 97 0.16 14.99 2.85
C SER A 97 1.18 15.16 3.99
N VAL A 98 0.74 15.82 5.07
CA VAL A 98 1.61 16.37 6.11
C VAL A 98 2.41 15.25 6.82
N LEU A 99 1.74 14.16 7.16
CA LEU A 99 2.32 13.00 7.82
C LEU A 99 3.20 12.18 6.87
N GLU A 100 2.73 11.91 5.67
CA GLU A 100 3.40 11.04 4.70
C GLU A 100 4.71 11.67 4.19
N ASN A 101 4.75 13.00 4.04
CA ASN A 101 5.99 13.75 3.83
C ASN A 101 6.93 13.69 5.05
N HIS A 102 6.38 13.74 6.28
CA HIS A 102 7.17 13.64 7.52
C HIS A 102 7.81 12.27 7.68
N HIS A 103 7.05 11.19 7.48
CA HIS A 103 7.51 9.80 7.53
C HIS A 103 8.64 9.55 6.53
N LEU A 104 8.52 10.10 5.31
CA LEU A 104 9.60 10.10 4.32
C LEU A 104 10.82 10.93 4.76
N ALA A 105 10.62 12.11 5.35
CA ALA A 105 11.71 12.97 5.81
C ALA A 105 12.51 12.29 6.92
N VAL A 106 11.83 11.74 7.93
CA VAL A 106 12.42 11.00 9.05
C VAL A 106 13.09 9.71 8.57
N GLY A 107 12.38 8.83 7.86
CA GLY A 107 12.92 7.55 7.39
C GLY A 107 14.18 7.68 6.53
N PHE A 108 14.25 8.72 5.68
CA PHE A 108 15.48 9.02 4.92
C PHE A 108 16.54 9.83 5.70
N LYS A 109 16.18 10.51 6.79
CA LYS A 109 17.13 11.18 7.69
C LYS A 109 17.86 10.16 8.57
N LEU A 110 17.18 9.14 9.09
CA LEU A 110 17.77 8.12 9.97
C LEU A 110 18.94 7.35 9.31
N LEU A 111 18.93 7.20 7.98
CA LEU A 111 20.04 6.66 7.19
C LEU A 111 21.37 7.44 7.35
N GLN A 112 21.36 8.63 7.94
CA GLN A 112 22.53 9.49 8.15
C GLN A 112 23.16 9.33 9.55
N GLU A 113 22.53 8.58 10.45
CA GLU A 113 23.04 8.32 11.79
C GLU A 113 24.16 7.25 11.79
N GLU A 114 24.87 7.11 12.92
CA GLU A 114 26.05 6.25 13.00
C GLU A 114 25.72 4.77 12.72
N ASN A 115 26.36 4.22 11.68
CA ASN A 115 26.11 2.88 11.13
C ASN A 115 24.67 2.63 10.63
N CYS A 116 23.93 3.65 10.21
CA CYS A 116 22.55 3.49 9.71
C CYS A 116 22.38 3.46 8.19
N ASP A 117 23.41 3.75 7.37
CA ASP A 117 23.27 3.77 5.91
C ASP A 117 23.24 2.36 5.29
N ILE A 118 22.08 1.71 5.36
CA ILE A 118 21.82 0.42 4.69
C ILE A 118 21.92 0.49 3.16
N PHE A 119 22.02 1.68 2.58
CA PHE A 119 22.17 1.90 1.14
C PHE A 119 23.59 2.35 0.75
N GLN A 120 24.56 2.31 1.66
CA GLN A 120 25.96 2.73 1.42
C GLN A 120 26.61 2.07 0.20
N ASN A 121 26.29 0.80 -0.06
CA ASN A 121 26.85 0.01 -1.17
C ASN A 121 25.99 0.01 -2.45
N LEU A 122 24.89 0.77 -2.49
CA LEU A 122 24.12 1.01 -3.71
C LEU A 122 24.80 2.08 -4.58
N SER A 123 24.84 1.86 -5.90
CA SER A 123 25.32 2.90 -6.83
C SER A 123 24.41 4.14 -6.78
N LYS A 124 24.95 5.31 -7.14
CA LYS A 124 24.19 6.58 -7.16
C LYS A 124 22.86 6.46 -7.90
N LYS A 125 22.83 5.78 -9.06
CA LYS A 125 21.59 5.54 -9.83
C LYS A 125 20.59 4.68 -9.05
N GLN A 126 21.05 3.60 -8.40
CA GLN A 126 20.17 2.74 -7.58
C GLN A 126 19.60 3.51 -6.37
N ARG A 127 20.40 4.35 -5.69
CA ARG A 127 19.92 5.21 -4.59
C ARG A 127 18.88 6.23 -5.07
N GLN A 128 19.08 6.83 -6.25
CA GLN A 128 18.12 7.76 -6.85
C GLN A 128 16.81 7.06 -7.23
N MET A 129 16.88 5.88 -7.85
CA MET A 129 15.70 5.09 -8.21
C MET A 129 14.93 4.60 -6.97
N LEU A 130 15.63 4.02 -5.98
CA LEU A 130 15.02 3.58 -4.72
C LEU A 130 14.37 4.75 -3.98
N ARG A 131 15.04 5.91 -3.91
CA ARG A 131 14.45 7.10 -3.27
C ARG A 131 13.19 7.57 -3.99
N LYS A 132 13.17 7.61 -5.33
CA LYS A 132 11.92 7.96 -6.05
C LYS A 132 10.82 6.93 -5.76
N MET A 133 11.08 5.64 -5.92
CA MET A 133 10.06 4.60 -5.71
C MET A 133 9.51 4.61 -4.27
N ALA A 134 10.35 4.80 -3.26
CA ALA A 134 9.90 4.89 -1.87
C ALA A 134 9.06 6.16 -1.59
N ILE A 135 9.42 7.31 -2.19
CA ILE A 135 8.60 8.53 -2.12
C ILE A 135 7.25 8.32 -2.81
N ASP A 136 7.27 7.78 -4.03
CA ASP A 136 6.06 7.49 -4.81
C ASP A 136 5.11 6.54 -4.03
N MET A 137 5.65 5.57 -3.26
CA MET A 137 4.88 4.63 -2.45
C MET A 137 4.34 5.21 -1.13
N VAL A 138 5.16 5.90 -0.32
CA VAL A 138 4.66 6.43 0.97
C VAL A 138 3.72 7.61 0.76
N LEU A 139 3.91 8.46 -0.26
CA LEU A 139 2.92 9.49 -0.60
C LEU A 139 1.59 8.93 -1.12
N ALA A 140 1.50 7.61 -1.34
CA ALA A 140 0.29 6.90 -1.76
C ALA A 140 -0.40 6.12 -0.62
N THR A 141 0.14 6.11 0.61
CA THR A 141 -0.63 5.64 1.79
C THR A 141 -1.57 6.72 2.33
N ASP A 142 -1.39 7.99 1.92
CA ASP A 142 -2.33 9.08 2.18
C ASP A 142 -3.74 8.72 1.70
N MET A 143 -4.64 8.52 2.66
CA MET A 143 -6.01 8.07 2.41
C MET A 143 -6.84 9.03 1.54
N SER A 144 -6.45 10.30 1.38
CA SER A 144 -7.07 11.21 0.41
C SER A 144 -6.99 10.69 -1.03
N LYS A 145 -5.91 9.96 -1.36
CA LYS A 145 -5.59 9.48 -2.72
C LYS A 145 -6.15 8.09 -3.02
N HIS A 146 -6.76 7.43 -2.04
CA HIS A 146 -7.32 6.07 -2.15
C HIS A 146 -8.21 5.91 -3.40
N MET A 147 -9.12 6.86 -3.65
CA MET A 147 -10.07 6.75 -4.78
C MET A 147 -9.38 6.87 -6.15
N ASN A 148 -8.31 7.67 -6.26
CA ASN A 148 -7.53 7.78 -7.48
C ASN A 148 -6.72 6.50 -7.73
N LEU A 149 -6.03 6.00 -6.69
CA LEU A 149 -5.30 4.72 -6.74
C LEU A 149 -6.21 3.55 -7.15
N LEU A 150 -7.44 3.52 -6.64
CA LEU A 150 -8.45 2.52 -6.97
C LEU A 150 -8.98 2.66 -8.40
N ALA A 151 -9.20 3.89 -8.90
CA ALA A 151 -9.63 4.14 -10.28
C ALA A 151 -8.55 3.75 -11.30
N ASP A 152 -7.29 4.09 -11.00
CA ASP A 152 -6.13 3.69 -11.80
C ASP A 152 -5.94 2.16 -11.77
N LEU A 153 -6.10 1.52 -10.61
CA LEU A 153 -6.00 0.05 -10.46
C LEU A 153 -7.08 -0.66 -11.28
N LYS A 154 -8.34 -0.17 -11.26
CA LYS A 154 -9.43 -0.69 -12.12
C LYS A 154 -9.10 -0.54 -13.60
N THR A 155 -8.57 0.62 -14.01
CA THR A 155 -8.11 0.85 -15.38
C THR A 155 -6.97 -0.10 -15.79
N MET A 156 -6.09 -0.47 -14.85
CA MET A 156 -5.08 -1.51 -15.09
C MET A 156 -5.69 -2.90 -15.20
N VAL A 157 -6.67 -3.27 -14.38
CA VAL A 157 -7.38 -4.56 -14.46
C VAL A 157 -8.06 -4.72 -15.83
N GLU A 158 -8.74 -3.68 -16.34
CA GLU A 158 -9.37 -3.70 -17.66
C GLU A 158 -8.36 -3.85 -18.81
N THR A 159 -7.16 -3.28 -18.67
CA THR A 159 -6.12 -3.27 -19.70
C THR A 159 -5.05 -4.35 -19.53
N LYS A 160 -5.17 -5.22 -18.50
CA LYS A 160 -4.08 -6.10 -18.06
C LYS A 160 -3.64 -7.07 -19.15
N LYS A 161 -2.33 -7.15 -19.33
CA LYS A 161 -1.67 -8.15 -20.18
C LYS A 161 -1.11 -9.26 -19.29
N VAL A 162 -1.42 -10.51 -19.60
CA VAL A 162 -0.83 -11.68 -18.92
C VAL A 162 -0.04 -12.53 -19.90
N THR A 163 1.02 -13.15 -19.39
CA THR A 163 1.76 -14.19 -20.11
C THR A 163 0.91 -15.46 -20.28
N SER A 164 1.36 -16.38 -21.13
CA SER A 164 0.77 -17.74 -21.22
C SER A 164 0.96 -18.60 -19.95
N LEU A 165 1.53 -18.04 -18.87
CA LEU A 165 1.69 -18.67 -17.56
C LEU A 165 0.84 -17.96 -16.47
N GLY A 166 0.05 -16.95 -16.83
CA GLY A 166 -0.78 -16.17 -15.90
C GLY A 166 -0.07 -14.96 -15.28
N VAL A 167 1.27 -14.92 -15.28
CA VAL A 167 2.07 -13.81 -14.76
C VAL A 167 1.76 -12.50 -15.50
N LEU A 168 1.59 -11.41 -14.75
CA LEU A 168 1.28 -10.06 -15.21
C LEU A 168 2.45 -9.41 -15.99
N LEU A 169 2.15 -8.66 -17.04
CA LEU A 169 3.15 -7.94 -17.86
C LEU A 169 3.05 -6.43 -17.63
N LEU A 170 4.03 -5.90 -16.88
CA LEU A 170 4.19 -4.47 -16.58
C LEU A 170 5.42 -3.93 -17.33
N ASP A 171 5.17 -3.35 -18.51
CA ASP A 171 6.19 -3.05 -19.53
C ASP A 171 7.00 -1.77 -19.25
N ASN A 172 6.48 -0.84 -18.43
CA ASN A 172 7.10 0.46 -18.18
C ASN A 172 7.06 0.89 -16.69
N TYR A 173 7.76 1.97 -16.33
CA TYR A 173 7.85 2.42 -14.92
C TYR A 173 6.50 2.77 -14.29
N SER A 174 5.57 3.38 -15.05
CA SER A 174 4.29 3.86 -14.52
C SER A 174 3.44 2.71 -14.00
N ASP A 175 3.19 1.70 -14.85
CA ASP A 175 2.44 0.49 -14.47
C ASP A 175 3.08 -0.19 -13.24
N ARG A 176 4.42 -0.21 -13.20
CA ARG A 176 5.18 -0.89 -12.14
C ARG A 176 5.09 -0.16 -10.81
N ILE A 177 5.24 1.16 -10.79
CA ILE A 177 5.12 1.92 -9.54
C ILE A 177 3.67 1.97 -9.05
N GLN A 178 2.70 2.03 -9.96
CA GLN A 178 1.28 1.99 -9.64
C GLN A 178 0.87 0.67 -8.94
N VAL A 179 1.38 -0.48 -9.40
CA VAL A 179 1.17 -1.76 -8.69
C VAL A 179 1.90 -1.78 -7.35
N LEU A 180 3.13 -1.24 -7.26
CA LEU A 180 3.87 -1.18 -5.99
C LEU A 180 3.20 -0.25 -4.95
N GLN A 181 2.64 0.88 -5.38
CA GLN A 181 1.80 1.75 -4.55
C GLN A 181 0.58 0.99 -4.02
N ASN A 182 -0.15 0.31 -4.92
CA ASN A 182 -1.31 -0.50 -4.51
C ASN A 182 -0.94 -1.71 -3.63
N ILE A 183 0.27 -2.31 -3.77
CA ILE A 183 0.77 -3.35 -2.86
C ILE A 183 0.94 -2.81 -1.44
N VAL A 184 1.58 -1.64 -1.27
CA VAL A 184 1.78 -1.04 0.06
C VAL A 184 0.44 -0.59 0.64
N HIS A 185 -0.44 0.01 -0.18
CA HIS A 185 -1.78 0.44 0.25
C HIS A 185 -2.69 -0.74 0.65
N CYS A 186 -2.67 -1.85 -0.12
CA CYS A 186 -3.35 -3.08 0.30
C CYS A 186 -2.72 -3.67 1.56
N ALA A 187 -1.40 -3.60 1.73
CA ALA A 187 -0.71 -4.11 2.92
C ALA A 187 -1.05 -3.33 4.20
N ASP A 188 -1.23 -2.00 4.10
CA ASP A 188 -1.74 -1.15 5.19
C ASP A 188 -3.21 -1.50 5.49
N LEU A 189 -4.07 -1.38 4.48
CA LEU A 189 -5.50 -1.70 4.56
C LEU A 189 -5.79 -3.23 4.58
N SER A 190 -4.82 -4.04 5.00
CA SER A 190 -4.91 -5.50 5.15
C SER A 190 -5.53 -5.95 6.46
N ASN A 191 -5.70 -5.04 7.41
CA ASN A 191 -6.17 -5.35 8.77
C ASN A 191 -7.49 -6.15 8.77
N PRO A 192 -8.52 -5.80 7.95
CA PRO A 192 -9.77 -6.57 7.85
C PRO A 192 -9.67 -7.92 7.13
N THR A 193 -8.55 -8.24 6.46
CA THR A 193 -8.34 -9.51 5.74
C THR A 193 -7.50 -10.51 6.53
N LYS A 194 -6.99 -10.12 7.72
CA LYS A 194 -6.33 -11.03 8.66
C LYS A 194 -7.36 -11.91 9.39
N PRO A 195 -6.96 -13.09 9.90
CA PRO A 195 -7.83 -13.90 10.77
C PRO A 195 -8.43 -13.07 11.92
N LEU A 196 -9.72 -13.29 12.21
CA LEU A 196 -10.54 -12.47 13.10
C LEU A 196 -9.90 -12.13 14.46
N GLU A 197 -9.11 -13.02 15.04
CA GLU A 197 -8.39 -12.78 16.30
C GLU A 197 -7.37 -11.63 16.20
N LEU A 198 -6.70 -11.48 15.05
CA LEU A 198 -5.79 -10.37 14.77
C LEU A 198 -6.56 -9.11 14.38
N TYR A 199 -7.53 -9.22 13.46
CA TYR A 199 -8.33 -8.07 13.02
C TYR A 199 -9.01 -7.37 14.20
N ARG A 200 -9.58 -8.13 15.16
CA ARG A 200 -10.18 -7.53 16.36
C ARG A 200 -9.18 -6.79 17.25
N GLN A 201 -7.95 -7.29 17.39
CA GLN A 201 -6.90 -6.56 18.13
C GLN A 201 -6.49 -5.28 17.42
N TRP A 202 -6.50 -5.26 16.09
CA TRP A 202 -6.28 -4.06 15.30
C TRP A 202 -7.44 -3.06 15.41
N THR A 203 -8.68 -3.52 15.38
CA THR A 203 -9.87 -2.68 15.65
C THR A 203 -9.82 -2.05 17.04
N ASP A 204 -9.49 -2.83 18.08
CA ASP A 204 -9.36 -2.29 19.44
C ASP A 204 -8.27 -1.20 19.49
N ARG A 205 -7.14 -1.38 18.79
CA ARG A 205 -6.05 -0.40 18.71
C ARG A 205 -6.44 0.91 18.01
N ILE A 206 -6.98 0.84 16.79
CA ILE A 206 -7.33 2.06 16.03
C ILE A 206 -8.44 2.84 16.73
N MET A 207 -9.41 2.16 17.37
CA MET A 207 -10.44 2.84 18.14
C MET A 207 -9.89 3.50 19.41
N ILE A 208 -8.92 2.91 20.12
CA ILE A 208 -8.23 3.58 21.23
C ILE A 208 -7.54 4.87 20.74
N GLU A 209 -6.90 4.83 19.57
CA GLU A 209 -6.20 5.99 19.03
C GLU A 209 -7.15 7.11 18.58
N PHE A 210 -8.21 6.78 17.85
CA PHE A 210 -9.28 7.72 17.51
C PHE A 210 -9.92 8.33 18.76
N PHE A 211 -10.10 7.55 19.83
CA PHE A 211 -10.62 8.08 21.10
C PHE A 211 -9.61 8.99 21.83
N HIS A 212 -8.30 8.77 21.68
CA HIS A 212 -7.28 9.70 22.15
C HIS A 212 -7.26 11.00 21.32
N GLN A 213 -7.44 10.94 20.00
CA GLN A 213 -7.65 12.14 19.17
C GLN A 213 -8.90 12.91 19.61
N GLY A 214 -10.05 12.23 19.77
CA GLY A 214 -11.30 12.87 20.16
C GLY A 214 -11.29 13.47 21.58
N ASP A 215 -10.50 12.89 22.49
CA ASP A 215 -10.22 13.52 23.79
C ASP A 215 -9.36 14.80 23.62
N ARG A 216 -8.29 14.77 22.81
CA ARG A 216 -7.46 15.95 22.49
C ARG A 216 -8.26 17.07 21.81
N GLU A 217 -9.17 16.72 20.90
CA GLU A 217 -10.08 17.66 20.21
C GLU A 217 -11.06 18.31 21.21
N ARG A 218 -11.68 17.50 22.08
CA ARG A 218 -12.60 17.98 23.12
C ARG A 218 -11.90 18.90 24.13
N GLU A 219 -10.65 18.61 24.49
CA GLU A 219 -9.83 19.48 25.36
C GLU A 219 -9.46 20.82 24.70
N LYS A 220 -9.23 20.82 23.38
CA LYS A 220 -8.98 22.03 22.58
C LYS A 220 -10.25 22.84 22.27
N GLY A 221 -11.44 22.30 22.54
CA GLY A 221 -12.72 22.92 22.18
C GLY A 221 -13.03 22.87 20.68
N MET A 222 -12.44 21.90 19.97
CA MET A 222 -12.71 21.64 18.56
C MET A 222 -14.00 20.82 18.40
N GLU A 223 -14.53 20.78 17.18
CA GLU A 223 -15.46 19.70 16.80
C GLU A 223 -14.71 18.36 16.85
N ILE A 224 -15.34 17.32 17.39
CA ILE A 224 -14.72 16.00 17.50
C ILE A 224 -14.88 15.29 16.15
N SER A 225 -13.78 14.81 15.60
CA SER A 225 -13.73 14.15 14.31
C SER A 225 -14.65 12.90 14.25
N PRO A 226 -15.15 12.52 13.06
CA PRO A 226 -15.85 11.25 12.88
C PRO A 226 -15.09 10.09 13.52
N MET A 227 -15.83 9.16 14.13
CA MET A 227 -15.31 8.02 14.90
C MET A 227 -14.51 8.31 16.18
N CYS A 228 -14.11 9.56 16.44
CA CYS A 228 -13.23 9.91 17.55
C CYS A 228 -13.97 10.10 18.89
N ASP A 229 -15.31 10.28 18.89
CA ASP A 229 -16.08 10.36 20.14
C ASP A 229 -16.52 8.98 20.67
N LYS A 230 -15.82 8.49 21.69
CA LYS A 230 -16.12 7.26 22.46
C LYS A 230 -17.48 7.19 23.14
N HIS A 231 -18.27 8.27 23.12
CA HIS A 231 -19.62 8.31 23.67
C HIS A 231 -20.73 8.13 22.62
N SER A 232 -20.40 8.17 21.33
CA SER A 232 -21.34 8.04 20.21
C SER A 232 -20.89 7.07 19.11
N ALA A 233 -19.61 6.72 19.04
CA ALA A 233 -19.07 5.76 18.08
C ALA A 233 -19.71 4.36 18.21
N SER A 234 -20.11 3.77 17.07
CA SER A 234 -20.57 2.37 16.98
C SER A 234 -19.55 1.59 16.16
N ILE A 235 -18.62 0.93 16.86
CA ILE A 235 -17.42 0.30 16.28
C ILE A 235 -17.81 -0.69 15.18
N GLU A 236 -18.81 -1.53 15.44
CA GLU A 236 -19.21 -2.63 14.56
C GLU A 236 -19.80 -2.11 13.24
N LYS A 237 -20.64 -1.06 13.31
CA LYS A 237 -21.19 -0.40 12.12
C LYS A 237 -20.10 0.23 11.26
N SER A 238 -19.08 0.80 11.90
CA SER A 238 -18.02 1.50 11.20
C SER A 238 -16.95 0.58 10.64
N GLN A 239 -16.70 -0.58 11.25
CA GLN A 239 -15.93 -1.65 10.62
C GLN A 239 -16.66 -2.22 9.39
N VAL A 240 -17.97 -2.46 9.47
CA VAL A 240 -18.78 -2.85 8.30
C VAL A 240 -18.71 -1.79 7.20
N GLY A 241 -18.95 -0.51 7.52
CA GLY A 241 -18.88 0.58 6.54
C GLY A 241 -17.49 0.79 5.94
N PHE A 242 -16.42 0.62 6.73
CA PHE A 242 -15.05 0.68 6.23
C PHE A 242 -14.75 -0.47 5.24
N ILE A 243 -15.25 -1.69 5.52
CA ILE A 243 -15.13 -2.79 4.56
C ILE A 243 -15.95 -2.50 3.30
N ASP A 244 -17.23 -2.17 3.43
CA ASP A 244 -18.15 -1.95 2.30
C ASP A 244 -17.71 -0.82 1.35
N TYR A 245 -17.10 0.25 1.88
CA TYR A 245 -16.77 1.45 1.09
C TYR A 245 -15.29 1.65 0.77
N ILE A 246 -14.36 1.01 1.49
CA ILE A 246 -12.91 1.21 1.32
C ILE A 246 -12.19 -0.13 1.10
N ALA A 247 -12.24 -1.05 2.06
CA ALA A 247 -11.39 -2.25 2.02
C ALA A 247 -11.83 -3.27 0.96
N HIS A 248 -13.14 -3.57 0.85
CA HIS A 248 -13.63 -4.54 -0.14
C HIS A 248 -13.44 -4.03 -1.59
N PRO A 249 -13.81 -2.79 -1.97
CA PRO A 249 -13.55 -2.30 -3.33
C PRO A 249 -12.08 -2.37 -3.75
N LEU A 250 -11.15 -2.11 -2.82
CA LEU A 250 -9.71 -2.24 -3.06
C LEU A 250 -9.27 -3.70 -3.20
N TRP A 251 -9.60 -4.56 -2.23
CA TRP A 251 -9.19 -5.96 -2.24
C TRP A 251 -9.86 -6.78 -3.36
N GLU A 252 -11.08 -6.45 -3.76
CA GLU A 252 -11.77 -7.01 -4.93
C GLU A 252 -11.00 -6.67 -6.22
N THR A 253 -10.67 -5.39 -6.42
CA THR A 253 -9.88 -4.94 -7.58
C THR A 253 -8.46 -5.54 -7.58
N TRP A 254 -7.83 -5.65 -6.41
CA TRP A 254 -6.54 -6.30 -6.27
C TRP A 254 -6.61 -7.78 -6.64
N ALA A 255 -7.60 -8.52 -6.11
CA ALA A 255 -7.81 -9.92 -6.42
C ALA A 255 -8.11 -10.13 -7.91
N ASP A 256 -8.87 -9.24 -8.54
CA ASP A 256 -9.08 -9.24 -9.98
C ASP A 256 -7.77 -9.05 -10.75
N LEU A 257 -6.82 -8.21 -10.27
CA LEU A 257 -5.51 -8.06 -10.91
C LEU A 257 -4.69 -9.36 -10.84
N VAL A 258 -4.56 -9.95 -9.64
CA VAL A 258 -3.71 -11.13 -9.36
C VAL A 258 -4.44 -12.48 -9.41
N HIS A 259 -5.66 -12.53 -9.93
CA HIS A 259 -6.52 -13.72 -9.89
C HIS A 259 -5.80 -15.01 -10.34
N PRO A 260 -5.81 -16.10 -9.54
CA PRO A 260 -6.67 -16.33 -8.37
C PRO A 260 -6.01 -16.05 -7.00
N ASP A 261 -4.82 -15.47 -6.97
CA ASP A 261 -3.89 -15.59 -5.83
C ASP A 261 -4.36 -14.96 -4.51
N ALA A 262 -5.35 -14.06 -4.56
CA ALA A 262 -5.89 -13.37 -3.38
C ALA A 262 -7.26 -13.90 -2.93
N GLN A 263 -7.77 -15.02 -3.47
CA GLN A 263 -9.13 -15.50 -3.13
C GLN A 263 -9.31 -15.76 -1.63
N GLU A 264 -8.38 -16.46 -0.96
CA GLU A 264 -8.45 -16.71 0.48
C GLU A 264 -8.43 -15.43 1.34
N ILE A 265 -7.92 -14.32 0.78
CA ILE A 265 -7.88 -12.99 1.41
C ILE A 265 -9.25 -12.32 1.31
N LEU A 266 -9.95 -12.45 0.17
CA LEU A 266 -11.35 -12.02 0.01
C LEU A 266 -12.31 -12.86 0.86
N ASP A 267 -12.18 -14.19 0.82
CA ASP A 267 -13.02 -15.10 1.62
C ASP A 267 -12.95 -14.72 3.11
N THR A 268 -11.75 -14.41 3.61
CA THR A 268 -11.53 -13.95 5.00
C THR A 268 -12.10 -12.55 5.26
N LEU A 269 -12.08 -11.65 4.27
CA LEU A 269 -12.68 -10.31 4.36
C LEU A 269 -14.21 -10.38 4.47
N GLU A 270 -14.85 -11.22 3.65
CA GLU A 270 -16.29 -11.48 3.70
C GLU A 270 -16.71 -12.09 5.04
N ASP A 271 -16.04 -13.15 5.51
CA ASP A 271 -16.26 -13.77 6.83
C ASP A 271 -16.16 -12.74 7.98
N ASN A 272 -15.12 -11.90 7.96
CA ASN A 272 -14.92 -10.86 8.97
C ASN A 272 -15.99 -9.75 8.90
N ARG A 273 -16.46 -9.40 7.69
CA ARG A 273 -17.52 -8.42 7.45
C ARG A 273 -18.88 -8.95 7.91
N GLU A 274 -19.20 -10.22 7.67
CA GLU A 274 -20.37 -10.89 8.23
C GLU A 274 -20.30 -10.97 9.77
N TRP A 275 -19.12 -11.25 10.33
CA TRP A 275 -18.95 -11.29 11.79
C TRP A 275 -19.27 -9.94 12.43
N TYR A 276 -18.65 -8.84 11.97
CA TYR A 276 -18.97 -7.51 12.49
C TYR A 276 -20.42 -7.11 12.24
N GLN A 277 -21.00 -7.46 11.08
CA GLN A 277 -22.42 -7.26 10.79
C GLN A 277 -23.35 -7.97 11.79
N SER A 278 -22.98 -9.17 12.25
CA SER A 278 -23.74 -9.95 13.24
C SER A 278 -23.64 -9.38 14.67
N MET A 279 -22.56 -8.63 14.96
CA MET A 279 -22.32 -8.01 16.27
C MET A 279 -23.07 -6.68 16.45
N ILE A 280 -23.56 -6.05 15.37
CA ILE A 280 -24.34 -4.80 15.44
C ILE A 280 -25.64 -5.04 16.24
N PRO A 281 -25.87 -4.33 17.37
CA PRO A 281 -27.05 -4.55 18.20
C PRO A 281 -28.36 -4.34 17.42
N HIS A 282 -29.21 -5.36 17.40
CA HIS A 282 -30.57 -5.24 16.87
C HIS A 282 -31.37 -4.29 17.77
N SER A 283 -31.89 -3.20 17.19
CA SER A 283 -32.91 -2.37 17.84
C SER A 283 -34.09 -3.25 18.26
N PRO A 284 -34.64 -3.09 19.48
CA PRO A 284 -35.80 -3.88 19.89
C PRO A 284 -36.97 -3.62 18.95
N SER A 285 -37.59 -4.70 18.46
CA SER A 285 -38.76 -4.60 17.58
C SER A 285 -39.84 -3.71 18.22
N PRO A 286 -40.45 -2.78 17.47
CA PRO A 286 -41.52 -1.95 18.02
C PRO A 286 -42.68 -2.85 18.48
N PRO A 287 -43.33 -2.52 19.62
CA PRO A 287 -44.42 -3.33 20.14
C PRO A 287 -45.57 -3.40 19.12
N PRO A 288 -46.20 -4.56 18.91
CA PRO A 288 -47.24 -4.75 17.91
C PRO A 288 -48.60 -4.21 18.39
N ASP A 289 -48.70 -2.89 18.61
CA ASP A 289 -49.96 -2.12 18.62
C ASP A 289 -49.67 -0.60 18.69
N ALA A 290 -49.46 0.02 17.52
CA ALA A 290 -49.43 1.48 17.34
C ALA A 290 -49.67 1.84 15.86
N SER A 291 -50.90 1.64 15.38
CA SER A 291 -51.31 2.06 14.03
C SER A 291 -51.39 3.59 13.92
N ASP A 292 -50.87 4.11 12.81
CA ASP A 292 -51.16 5.44 12.24
C ASP A 292 -50.94 6.68 13.14
N LEU A 293 -49.75 7.28 13.03
CA LEU A 293 -49.59 8.74 12.85
C LEU A 293 -48.18 9.07 12.31
N GLU A 294 -48.13 9.90 11.27
CA GLU A 294 -46.98 10.68 10.76
C GLU A 294 -45.57 10.06 10.79
N LYS A 295 -45.23 9.29 9.73
CA LYS A 295 -43.82 9.13 9.33
C LYS A 295 -43.29 10.40 8.66
N SER A 296 -42.89 11.39 9.46
CA SER A 296 -41.99 12.45 8.99
C SER A 296 -40.62 11.87 8.65
N GLY A 297 -39.90 12.51 7.72
CA GLY A 297 -38.59 12.05 7.26
C GLY A 297 -37.51 12.18 8.33
N GLY A 298 -36.82 11.07 8.63
CA GLY A 298 -35.79 11.00 9.66
C GLY A 298 -34.97 9.71 9.55
N GLY A 299 -34.53 9.38 8.33
CA GLY A 299 -33.53 8.34 8.13
C GLY A 299 -32.15 8.94 8.30
N ASP A 300 -31.42 8.48 9.32
CA ASP A 300 -30.03 8.89 9.54
C ASP A 300 -29.18 8.49 8.32
N LYS A 301 -28.83 9.48 7.49
CA LYS A 301 -27.83 9.32 6.43
C LYS A 301 -26.47 9.18 7.11
N PHE A 302 -26.05 7.94 7.37
CA PHE A 302 -24.73 7.63 7.88
C PHE A 302 -23.69 7.91 6.78
N LYS A 303 -23.26 9.17 6.68
CA LYS A 303 -22.27 9.62 5.69
C LYS A 303 -20.90 9.19 6.19
N PHE A 304 -20.31 8.16 5.59
CA PHE A 304 -18.89 7.82 5.78
C PHE A 304 -18.05 8.91 5.12
N GLN A 305 -17.91 10.06 5.79
CA GLN A 305 -17.07 11.16 5.34
C GLN A 305 -15.68 11.00 5.96
N LEU A 306 -14.91 10.11 5.35
CA LEU A 306 -13.46 10.28 5.27
C LEU A 306 -13.22 11.64 4.59
N THR A 307 -12.33 12.47 5.12
CA THR A 307 -11.96 13.76 4.51
C THR A 307 -11.03 13.53 3.33
N LEU A 308 -11.61 13.02 2.25
CA LEU A 308 -11.04 13.08 0.91
C LEU A 308 -11.15 14.55 0.46
N GLU A 309 -10.08 15.32 0.65
CA GLU A 309 -9.98 16.65 0.07
C GLU A 309 -9.47 16.53 -1.37
N GLU A 310 -10.13 17.19 -2.31
CA GLU A 310 -9.69 17.26 -3.70
C GLU A 310 -8.58 18.33 -3.79
N GLU A 311 -7.36 17.92 -4.16
CA GLU A 311 -6.30 18.89 -4.48
C GLU A 311 -6.69 19.63 -5.78
N ASP A 312 -7.15 20.88 -5.65
CA ASP A 312 -7.38 21.83 -6.75
C ASP A 312 -6.03 22.18 -7.42
N GLY A 313 -5.53 21.26 -8.24
CA GLY A 313 -4.27 21.39 -8.96
C GLY A 313 -4.38 22.44 -10.07
N GLU A 314 -3.97 23.67 -9.79
CA GLU A 314 -3.79 24.69 -10.85
C GLU A 314 -2.80 24.18 -11.91
N GLU A 315 -3.31 23.89 -13.12
CA GLU A 315 -2.48 23.55 -14.28
C GLU A 315 -1.55 24.73 -14.63
N SER A 316 -0.31 24.67 -14.14
CA SER A 316 0.71 25.64 -14.55
C SER A 316 1.15 25.32 -15.98
N ASP A 317 0.62 26.06 -16.96
CA ASP A 317 1.00 25.99 -18.38
C ASP A 317 2.53 26.07 -18.55
N ILE A 318 3.18 24.93 -18.83
CA ILE A 318 4.57 24.89 -19.30
C ILE A 318 4.55 24.80 -20.82
N GLU A 319 4.64 25.94 -21.49
CA GLU A 319 4.82 26.00 -22.94
C GLU A 319 6.10 25.22 -23.36
N PRO A 320 6.06 24.43 -24.45
CA PRO A 320 7.24 23.71 -24.93
C PRO A 320 8.21 24.67 -25.63
N GLU A 321 9.36 24.95 -25.00
CA GLU A 321 10.44 25.70 -25.66
C GLU A 321 10.96 24.98 -26.93
N ILE A 322 11.33 25.79 -27.92
CA ILE A 322 11.43 25.38 -29.33
C ILE A 322 12.84 24.92 -29.71
N GLU A 323 12.96 23.75 -30.32
CA GLU A 323 14.19 23.35 -31.02
C GLU A 323 14.50 24.29 -32.20
N SER A 324 15.68 24.92 -32.19
CA SER A 324 16.34 25.42 -33.40
C SER A 324 17.88 25.39 -33.24
N PRO A 325 18.66 25.32 -34.34
CA PRO A 325 19.83 24.41 -34.34
C PRO A 325 21.20 25.06 -34.52
N LEU A 326 22.24 24.27 -34.21
CA LEU A 326 23.58 24.18 -34.83
C LEU A 326 24.31 25.49 -35.24
N GLU A 327 25.46 25.75 -34.61
CA GLU A 327 26.69 26.09 -35.37
C GLU A 327 27.90 25.32 -34.79
N GLU A 328 28.75 24.78 -35.67
CA GLU A 328 30.14 24.42 -35.36
C GLU A 328 31.02 25.64 -35.67
N ASP A 329 32.05 25.94 -34.88
CA ASP A 329 33.26 26.54 -35.46
C ASP A 329 34.54 26.16 -34.68
N ASN A 330 35.66 26.35 -35.35
CA ASN A 330 36.97 25.78 -35.06
C ASN A 330 38.00 26.91 -34.90
N SER A 331 38.89 26.88 -33.89
CA SER A 331 40.08 27.74 -33.92
C SER A 331 41.25 27.22 -33.06
N GLU A 332 42.44 27.19 -33.66
CA GLU A 332 43.72 26.90 -32.99
C GLU A 332 44.42 28.17 -32.48
N SER A 333 45.11 28.10 -31.33
CA SER A 333 46.39 28.79 -31.04
C SER A 333 46.89 28.28 -29.66
N LYS A 334 48.11 27.78 -29.40
CA LYS A 334 49.51 28.15 -29.78
C LYS A 334 49.87 29.58 -29.34
N THR A 335 50.89 29.89 -28.52
CA THR A 335 51.95 29.16 -27.76
C THR A 335 52.50 30.15 -26.68
N LEU A 336 53.49 29.96 -25.79
CA LEU A 336 54.65 29.05 -25.65
C LEU A 336 55.17 29.05 -24.17
N GLY A 337 55.95 28.03 -23.75
CA GLY A 337 56.86 28.10 -22.58
C GLY A 337 56.70 26.94 -21.58
N THR A 338 57.48 25.85 -21.63
CA THR A 338 58.84 25.66 -21.04
C THR A 338 58.88 25.80 -19.50
N THR A 339 59.37 24.82 -18.72
CA THR A 339 60.51 23.91 -19.00
C THR A 339 60.28 22.43 -18.62
N ASP A 340 61.18 21.59 -19.16
CA ASP A 340 61.59 20.23 -18.75
C ASP A 340 62.03 20.17 -17.25
N ASP A 341 62.30 19.03 -16.59
CA ASP A 341 62.79 17.67 -16.97
C ASP A 341 61.91 16.54 -16.37
N SER A 342 61.69 15.34 -16.96
CA SER A 342 62.60 14.23 -17.38
C SER A 342 63.21 13.45 -16.18
N GLU A 343 63.29 12.11 -16.09
CA GLU A 343 63.25 10.96 -17.05
C GLU A 343 62.30 9.80 -16.57
N SER A 344 61.69 8.99 -17.47
CA SER A 344 61.97 7.56 -17.86
C SER A 344 61.83 6.44 -16.77
N ALA A 345 61.50 5.16 -17.07
CA ALA A 345 61.51 4.38 -18.32
C ALA A 345 60.42 3.26 -18.41
N ASN A 346 60.46 2.42 -19.46
CA ASN A 346 59.38 1.51 -19.93
C ASN A 346 59.53 0.00 -19.55
N GLU A 347 58.39 -0.70 -19.39
CA GLU A 347 58.03 -2.07 -19.86
C GLU A 347 58.92 -3.31 -19.55
N PRO A 348 58.53 -4.59 -19.88
CA PRO A 348 57.25 -5.14 -20.39
C PRO A 348 56.68 -6.36 -19.60
N LEU A 349 55.57 -6.94 -20.10
CA LEU A 349 55.05 -8.29 -19.74
C LEU A 349 56.03 -9.45 -20.10
N PRO A 350 55.80 -10.66 -19.55
CA PRO A 350 55.60 -11.82 -20.44
C PRO A 350 54.57 -12.89 -20.02
N SER A 351 54.06 -13.61 -21.02
CA SER A 351 53.43 -14.96 -20.99
C SER A 351 53.67 -15.60 -22.39
N PRO A 352 53.26 -16.86 -22.75
CA PRO A 352 52.44 -17.89 -22.10
C PRO A 352 53.33 -19.09 -21.63
N THR A 353 53.00 -20.39 -21.47
CA THR A 353 51.94 -21.36 -21.87
C THR A 353 51.64 -22.36 -20.70
N ASP A 354 50.91 -23.49 -20.75
CA ASP A 354 50.30 -24.30 -21.83
C ASP A 354 49.09 -25.17 -21.37
N LYS A 355 48.61 -26.04 -22.27
CA LYS A 355 47.61 -27.15 -22.15
C LYS A 355 47.61 -27.91 -20.81
N LEU A 356 46.48 -28.41 -20.29
CA LEU A 356 45.71 -29.55 -20.86
C LEU A 356 44.34 -29.76 -20.17
N GLY A 357 43.34 -30.32 -20.88
CA GLY A 357 42.30 -31.16 -20.26
C GLY A 357 40.87 -30.61 -20.12
N SER A 358 39.98 -31.05 -21.00
CA SER A 358 38.50 -31.04 -20.92
C SER A 358 38.01 -32.28 -21.71
N PRO A 359 36.78 -32.85 -21.57
CA PRO A 359 35.59 -32.35 -20.88
C PRO A 359 34.85 -33.40 -20.00
N HIS A 360 33.68 -33.03 -19.44
CA HIS A 360 32.45 -33.83 -19.59
C HIS A 360 31.18 -32.97 -19.39
N ARG A 361 29.99 -33.58 -19.62
CA ARG A 361 28.67 -32.93 -19.80
C ARG A 361 27.64 -33.41 -18.77
N ASN A 362 26.65 -32.55 -18.50
CA ASN A 362 25.23 -32.81 -18.19
C ASN A 362 24.84 -33.91 -17.18
N ALA A 363 23.96 -33.59 -16.21
CA ALA A 363 22.51 -33.92 -16.23
C ALA A 363 21.87 -34.14 -14.84
N LEU A 364 20.55 -33.91 -14.77
CA LEU A 364 19.56 -34.17 -13.69
C LEU A 364 19.80 -33.41 -12.35
N ILE A 365 18.81 -32.86 -11.63
CA ILE A 365 17.36 -33.12 -11.37
C ILE A 365 17.10 -34.15 -10.25
N LYS A 366 16.23 -33.72 -9.31
CA LYS A 366 15.58 -34.46 -8.20
C LYS A 366 16.46 -34.95 -7.04
N GLN A 367 16.25 -34.33 -5.88
CA GLN A 367 15.93 -35.08 -4.66
C GLN A 367 14.95 -34.29 -3.77
N LYS A 368 13.73 -34.82 -3.58
CA LYS A 368 12.85 -34.52 -2.42
C LYS A 368 12.92 -35.73 -1.49
N GLY A 369 13.00 -35.50 -0.19
CA GLY A 369 12.91 -36.50 0.89
C GLY A 369 12.47 -35.76 2.16
N VAL A 370 11.17 -35.69 2.44
CA VAL A 370 10.36 -36.70 3.14
C VAL A 370 10.74 -36.82 4.62
N LEU A 371 9.88 -36.23 5.47
CA LEU A 371 9.47 -36.80 6.75
C LEU A 371 7.95 -36.75 6.78
N ASN A 372 7.30 -37.91 6.83
CA ASN A 372 5.88 -38.03 7.19
C ASN A 372 5.78 -38.23 8.71
N PHE A 373 4.65 -37.84 9.30
CA PHE A 373 3.97 -38.70 10.26
C PHE A 373 2.44 -38.54 10.15
N ASP A 374 1.72 -39.59 10.54
CA ASP A 374 0.32 -39.80 10.23
C ASP A 374 -0.67 -38.95 11.04
N ILE A 375 -1.90 -38.85 10.53
CA ILE A 375 -3.10 -39.35 11.22
C ILE A 375 -4.11 -39.81 10.15
N GLN A 376 -4.82 -40.92 10.42
CA GLN A 376 -5.90 -41.42 9.56
C GLN A 376 -7.00 -42.06 10.42
N ARG A 377 -8.23 -42.11 9.88
CA ARG A 377 -9.50 -42.56 10.50
C ARG A 377 -10.13 -41.52 11.45
N THR A 378 -11.45 -41.37 11.50
CA THR A 378 -12.47 -42.43 11.27
C THR A 378 -13.59 -42.04 10.27
N LEU A 379 -14.17 -43.08 9.65
CA LEU A 379 -15.33 -43.05 8.74
C LEU A 379 -16.64 -42.84 9.56
N SER A 380 -17.87 -42.66 9.02
CA SER A 380 -18.42 -43.20 7.77
C SER A 380 -19.72 -42.52 7.27
N GLN A 381 -19.81 -42.37 5.94
CA GLN A 381 -20.98 -42.57 5.06
C GLN A 381 -22.43 -42.53 5.62
N THR A 382 -23.28 -41.73 4.96
CA THR A 382 -24.53 -42.21 4.34
C THR A 382 -24.76 -41.50 3.00
N GLU A 383 -25.16 -42.24 1.96
CA GLU A 383 -25.53 -41.68 0.64
C GLU A 383 -27.05 -41.47 0.54
N SER A 384 -27.48 -40.41 -0.16
CA SER A 384 -28.56 -40.44 -1.17
C SER A 384 -28.73 -39.05 -1.78
N GLY A 385 -28.90 -38.96 -3.09
CA GLY A 385 -28.94 -37.69 -3.84
C GLY A 385 -30.31 -37.37 -4.44
N SER A 386 -30.42 -36.18 -5.02
CA SER A 386 -31.48 -35.78 -5.96
C SER A 386 -30.85 -34.93 -7.07
N ILE A 387 -31.50 -34.82 -8.23
CA ILE A 387 -30.98 -34.13 -9.42
C ILE A 387 -31.96 -33.05 -9.89
N ALA A 388 -31.39 -31.85 -10.09
CA ALA A 388 -31.87 -30.70 -10.87
C ALA A 388 -33.16 -29.97 -10.48
N ASP A 389 -33.06 -28.64 -10.51
CA ASP A 389 -34.03 -27.77 -11.20
C ASP A 389 -33.27 -26.65 -11.95
N PRO A 390 -33.26 -26.60 -13.29
CA PRO A 390 -32.43 -25.66 -14.06
C PRO A 390 -33.11 -24.28 -14.25
N ALA A 391 -33.57 -23.67 -13.16
CA ALA A 391 -34.32 -22.41 -13.17
C ALA A 391 -33.58 -21.19 -12.56
N GLU A 392 -32.45 -21.40 -11.89
CA GLU A 392 -31.78 -20.39 -11.05
C GLU A 392 -30.67 -19.58 -11.78
N LEU A 393 -30.41 -19.92 -13.05
CA LEU A 393 -29.35 -19.30 -13.89
C LEU A 393 -29.85 -18.13 -14.77
N ALA A 394 -31.04 -17.58 -14.53
CA ALA A 394 -31.69 -16.57 -15.38
C ALA A 394 -32.15 -15.32 -14.61
N ARG A 395 -31.44 -14.93 -13.54
CA ARG A 395 -31.66 -13.69 -12.77
C ARG A 395 -30.36 -12.96 -12.36
N ARG A 396 -29.33 -12.99 -13.22
CA ARG A 396 -28.06 -12.26 -12.97
C ARG A 396 -27.60 -11.37 -14.14
N GLU A 397 -28.53 -10.98 -15.01
CA GLU A 397 -28.33 -10.00 -16.08
C GLU A 397 -29.43 -8.92 -16.00
N SER A 398 -29.14 -7.74 -15.43
CA SER A 398 -29.82 -6.42 -15.62
C SER A 398 -29.55 -5.43 -14.47
N LEU A 399 -28.28 -5.10 -14.20
CA LEU A 399 -27.88 -3.94 -13.38
C LEU A 399 -26.74 -3.17 -14.06
N THR A 400 -27.08 -2.54 -15.19
CA THR A 400 -26.29 -1.51 -15.86
C THR A 400 -27.18 -0.28 -16.06
N ASP A 401 -26.58 0.91 -16.18
CA ASP A 401 -27.22 2.23 -16.26
C ASP A 401 -27.75 2.81 -14.92
N ALA A 402 -26.81 3.22 -14.06
CA ALA A 402 -27.06 4.27 -13.07
C ALA A 402 -26.58 5.62 -13.64
N GLN A 403 -27.50 6.51 -13.99
CA GLN A 403 -27.18 7.78 -14.65
C GLN A 403 -26.80 8.85 -13.61
N SER A 404 -25.58 9.38 -13.69
CA SER A 404 -25.12 10.45 -12.79
C SER A 404 -25.72 11.80 -13.15
N CYS A 405 -26.18 12.53 -12.14
CA CYS A 405 -26.55 13.94 -12.22
C CYS A 405 -25.83 14.68 -11.10
N LEU A 406 -24.92 15.59 -11.46
CA LEU A 406 -24.23 16.47 -10.51
C LEU A 406 -25.17 17.58 -10.05
N ASP A 407 -25.13 17.93 -8.77
CA ASP A 407 -25.64 19.22 -8.30
C ASP A 407 -24.58 20.33 -8.42
N MET A 408 -24.96 21.57 -8.13
CA MET A 408 -24.10 22.75 -8.33
C MET A 408 -22.99 22.91 -7.28
N GLU A 409 -22.87 21.96 -6.35
CA GLU A 409 -21.88 21.97 -5.25
C GLU A 409 -20.97 20.73 -5.30
N GLY A 410 -20.96 20.01 -6.43
CA GLY A 410 -20.10 18.83 -6.65
C GLY A 410 -20.55 17.55 -5.94
N ASN A 411 -21.67 17.57 -5.20
CA ASN A 411 -22.06 16.43 -4.39
C ASN A 411 -22.69 15.31 -5.23
N ILE A 412 -22.06 14.12 -5.23
CA ILE A 412 -22.67 12.92 -5.83
C ILE A 412 -23.84 12.45 -4.95
N THR A 413 -25.07 12.76 -5.37
CA THR A 413 -26.29 12.27 -4.71
C THR A 413 -26.84 11.01 -5.37
N PHE A 414 -26.59 9.84 -4.77
CA PHE A 414 -27.29 8.61 -5.16
C PHE A 414 -28.76 8.65 -4.71
N LEU A 415 -29.68 8.70 -5.68
CA LEU A 415 -31.11 8.51 -5.45
C LEU A 415 -31.43 7.01 -5.37
N PRO A 416 -32.30 6.56 -4.43
CA PRO A 416 -32.70 5.16 -4.38
C PRO A 416 -33.58 4.79 -5.59
N LEU A 417 -33.32 3.62 -6.17
CA LEU A 417 -34.24 2.99 -7.11
C LEU A 417 -35.59 2.74 -6.42
N GLY A 418 -36.70 3.02 -7.11
CA GLY A 418 -38.01 3.16 -6.49
C GLY A 418 -38.75 1.83 -6.25
N THR A 419 -39.29 1.71 -5.03
CA THR A 419 -40.46 0.88 -4.59
C THR A 419 -40.54 -0.57 -5.05
#